data_AF-A0A7C7YF27-F1
#
_entry.id   AF-A0A7C7YF27-F1
#
_cell.length_a   1.000
_cell.length_b   1.000
_cell.length_c   1.000
_cell.angle_alpha   90.00
_cell.angle_beta   90.00
_cell.angle_gamma   90.00
#
_symmetry.space_group_name_H-M   'P 1'
#
loop_
_entity.id
_entity.type
_entity.pdbx_description
1 polymer ?
#
loop_
_entity_poly.entity_id
_entity_poly.type
_entity_poly.pdbx_seq_one_letter_code
_entity_poly.pdbx_strand_id
1 'polypeptide(L)'
;MAERGRSCPVFVASDGSLLVVAASHLQRLCTAFLNGEIGEIELRYIATALDFAPDFRFISKEIEECAFFLSSPEADGPPLHKVVSAVLRALREHVA
;
A
#
# COMPACT_ATOMS: atom_id res chain seq x y z
N MET A 1 36.12 -10.70 9.85
CA MET A 1 35.35 -10.94 8.61
C MET A 1 33.88 -10.98 9.01
N ALA A 2 33.09 -9.99 8.59
CA ALA A 2 31.69 -9.85 8.99
C ALA A 2 30.82 -10.85 8.22
N GLU A 3 30.03 -11.64 8.93
CA GLU A 3 29.09 -12.60 8.34
C GLU A 3 27.98 -11.85 7.60
N ARG A 4 27.82 -12.17 6.32
CA ARG A 4 26.78 -11.63 5.45
C ARG A 4 25.40 -11.99 5.99
N GLY A 5 24.51 -11.00 5.96
CA GLY A 5 23.17 -11.03 6.53
C GLY A 5 22.41 -12.32 6.23
N ARG A 6 21.98 -12.99 7.30
CA ARG A 6 20.93 -14.01 7.23
C ARG A 6 19.61 -13.30 6.96
N SER A 7 19.14 -13.38 5.73
CA SER A 7 17.74 -13.13 5.41
C SER A 7 16.94 -14.25 6.06
N CYS A 8 16.38 -14.01 7.25
CA CYS A 8 15.43 -14.94 7.84
C CYS A 8 14.09 -14.74 7.12
N PRO A 9 13.55 -15.75 6.43
CA PRO A 9 12.20 -15.68 5.90
C PRO A 9 11.22 -15.54 7.08
N VAL A 10 10.47 -14.44 7.09
CA VAL A 10 9.36 -14.26 8.03
C VAL A 10 8.20 -15.08 7.48
N PHE A 11 7.96 -16.24 8.08
CA PHE A 11 6.77 -17.02 7.80
C PHE A 11 5.62 -16.44 8.61
N VAL A 12 4.73 -15.71 7.94
CA VAL A 12 3.47 -15.26 8.53
C VAL A 12 2.48 -16.40 8.38
N ALA A 13 2.14 -17.05 9.49
CA ALA A 13 1.05 -18.02 9.50
C ALA A 13 -0.28 -17.25 9.39
N SER A 14 -0.95 -17.37 8.23
CA SER A 14 -2.32 -16.89 8.05
C SER A 14 -3.25 -17.76 8.89
N ASP A 15 -4.01 -17.15 9.79
CA ASP A 15 -5.02 -17.83 10.63
C ASP A 15 -6.32 -18.15 9.85
N GLY A 16 -6.30 -17.93 8.53
CA GLY A 16 -7.45 -18.10 7.64
C GLY A 16 -8.45 -16.95 7.75
N SER A 17 -8.18 -15.92 8.57
CA SER A 17 -8.97 -14.70 8.58
C SER A 17 -8.52 -13.76 7.47
N LEU A 18 -9.46 -13.35 6.63
CA LEU A 18 -9.18 -12.39 5.56
C LEU A 18 -8.97 -11.01 6.19
N LEU A 19 -7.82 -10.39 5.91
CA LEU A 19 -7.53 -9.03 6.30
C LEU A 19 -8.23 -8.07 5.35
N VAL A 20 -9.20 -7.33 5.87
CA VAL A 20 -10.02 -6.43 5.06
C VAL A 20 -9.39 -5.04 4.98
N VAL A 21 -9.09 -4.61 3.75
CA VAL A 21 -8.50 -3.31 3.44
C VAL A 21 -9.63 -2.30 3.19
N ALA A 22 -9.76 -1.35 4.11
CA ALA A 22 -10.68 -0.22 4.04
C ALA A 22 -9.98 1.04 3.50
N ALA A 23 -10.78 2.02 3.08
CA ALA A 23 -10.29 3.33 2.67
C ALA A 23 -9.43 4.00 3.76
N SER A 24 -9.76 3.83 5.04
CA SER A 24 -8.99 4.36 6.16
C SER A 24 -7.57 3.79 6.26
N HIS A 25 -7.35 2.54 5.82
CA HIS A 25 -6.02 1.94 5.81
C HIS A 25 -5.13 2.58 4.73
N LEU A 26 -5.67 2.77 3.52
CA LEU A 26 -4.96 3.47 2.45
C LEU A 26 -4.76 4.96 2.76
N GLN A 27 -5.73 5.62 3.40
CA GLN A 27 -5.56 7.01 3.85
C GLN A 27 -4.38 7.14 4.81
N ARG A 28 -4.27 6.25 5.81
CA ARG A 28 -3.14 6.25 6.76
C ARG A 28 -1.80 6.03 6.04
N LEU A 29 -1.76 5.10 5.09
CA LEU A 29 -0.57 4.83 4.29
C LEU A 29 -0.14 6.06 3.47
N CYS A 30 -1.09 6.70 2.78
CA CYS A 30 -0.85 7.93 2.03
C CYS A 30 -0.40 9.09 2.93
N THR A 31 -1.03 9.25 4.10
CA THR A 31 -0.64 10.30 5.07
C THR A 31 0.76 10.07 5.63
N ALA A 32 1.12 8.83 5.97
CA ALA A 32 2.47 8.50 6.44
C ALA A 32 3.53 8.87 5.40
N PHE A 33 3.27 8.58 4.11
CA PHE A 33 4.16 9.00 3.03
C PHE A 33 4.27 10.53 2.90
N LEU A 34 3.14 11.24 2.92
CA LEU A 34 3.14 12.71 2.82
C LEU A 34 3.82 13.40 4.01
N ASN A 35 3.77 12.79 5.19
CA ASN A 35 4.47 13.26 6.39
C ASN A 35 5.97 12.91 6.39
N GLY A 36 6.45 12.11 5.42
CA GLY A 36 7.83 11.62 5.38
C GLY A 36 8.15 10.54 6.42
N GLU A 37 7.13 9.89 6.99
CA GLU A 37 7.28 8.78 7.94
C GLU A 37 7.72 7.50 7.23
N ILE A 38 7.37 7.35 5.94
CA ILE A 38 7.80 6.26 5.07
C ILE A 38 8.28 6.80 3.72
N GLY A 39 9.25 6.12 3.12
CA GLY A 39 9.78 6.43 1.80
C GLY A 39 8.94 5.87 0.65
N GLU A 40 9.29 6.26 -0.58
CA GLU A 40 8.65 5.76 -1.80
C GLU A 40 8.72 4.23 -1.93
N ILE A 41 9.88 3.64 -1.62
CA ILE A 41 10.09 2.19 -1.72
C ILE A 41 9.16 1.45 -0.76
N GLU A 42 9.03 1.95 0.47
CA GLU A 42 8.16 1.35 1.50
C GLU A 42 6.68 1.48 1.12
N LEU A 43 6.26 2.66 0.65
CA LEU A 43 4.90 2.87 0.16
C LEU A 43 4.55 1.88 -0.95
N ARG A 44 5.41 1.76 -1.97
CA ARG A 44 5.20 0.84 -3.10
C ARG A 44 5.18 -0.60 -2.61
N TYR A 45 6.11 -1.00 -1.75
CA TYR A 45 6.15 -2.35 -1.20
C TYR A 45 4.85 -2.71 -0.48
N ILE A 46 4.35 -1.83 0.39
CA ILE A 46 3.10 -2.07 1.11
C ILE A 46 1.92 -2.13 0.12
N ALA A 47 1.82 -1.21 -0.82
CA ALA A 47 0.75 -1.20 -1.81
C ALA A 47 0.76 -2.47 -2.68
N THR A 48 1.93 -2.93 -3.13
CA THR A 48 2.10 -4.20 -3.85
C THR A 48 1.70 -5.39 -2.97
N ALA A 49 2.07 -5.39 -1.68
CA ALA A 49 1.67 -6.48 -0.79
C ALA A 49 0.15 -6.57 -0.62
N LEU A 50 -0.54 -5.43 -0.52
CA LEU A 50 -2.01 -5.39 -0.43
C LEU A 50 -2.69 -5.90 -1.72
N ASP A 51 -2.07 -5.66 -2.87
CA ASP A 51 -2.60 -6.03 -4.19
C ASP A 51 -2.41 -7.52 -4.51
N PHE A 52 -1.25 -8.10 -4.14
CA PHE A 52 -0.88 -9.46 -4.53
C PHE A 52 -1.07 -10.53 -3.45
N ALA A 53 -1.14 -10.18 -2.16
CA ALA A 53 -1.24 -11.20 -1.13
C ALA A 53 -2.68 -11.73 -1.00
N PRO A 54 -2.88 -13.07 -1.02
CA PRO A 54 -4.21 -13.70 -1.06
C PRO A 54 -5.02 -13.51 0.22
N ASP A 55 -4.36 -13.14 1.31
CA ASP A 55 -4.97 -12.90 2.62
C ASP A 55 -5.70 -11.55 2.70
N PHE A 56 -5.45 -10.62 1.76
CA PHE A 56 -6.12 -9.33 1.73
C PHE A 56 -7.37 -9.34 0.85
N ARG A 57 -8.40 -8.63 1.31
CA ARG A 57 -9.59 -8.30 0.51
C ARG A 57 -9.89 -6.83 0.64
N PHE A 58 -10.21 -6.17 -0.47
CA PHE A 58 -10.67 -4.79 -0.45
C PHE A 58 -12.17 -4.74 -0.15
N ILE A 59 -12.60 -3.75 0.63
CA ILE A 59 -14.04 -3.54 0.92
C ILE A 59 -14.81 -3.17 -0.35
N SER A 60 -14.15 -2.53 -1.30
CA SER A 60 -14.73 -2.16 -2.58
C SER A 60 -13.67 -2.13 -3.69
N LYS A 61 -14.15 -2.20 -4.94
CA LYS A 61 -13.28 -2.16 -6.13
C LYS A 61 -12.55 -0.83 -6.26
N GLU A 62 -13.15 0.26 -5.81
CA GLU A 62 -12.54 1.59 -5.88
C GLU A 62 -11.33 1.70 -4.93
N ILE A 63 -11.38 1.02 -3.78
CA ILE A 63 -10.24 0.93 -2.84
C ILE A 63 -9.13 0.06 -3.44
N GLU A 64 -9.49 -1.04 -4.12
CA GLU A 64 -8.55 -1.88 -4.87
C GLU A 64 -7.82 -1.08 -5.96
N GLU A 65 -8.57 -0.33 -6.78
CA GLU A 65 -7.99 0.55 -7.81
C GLU A 65 -7.05 1.60 -7.20
N CYS A 66 -7.41 2.18 -6.06
CA CYS A 66 -6.53 3.10 -5.33
C CYS A 66 -5.22 2.44 -4.89
N ALA A 67 -5.27 1.20 -4.39
CA ALA A 67 -4.07 0.46 -4.00
C ALA A 67 -3.20 0.12 -5.22
N PHE A 68 -3.81 -0.23 -6.34
CA PHE A 68 -3.12 -0.46 -7.62
C PHE A 68 -2.36 0.78 -8.11
N PHE A 69 -2.97 1.97 -8.04
CA PHE A 69 -2.27 3.21 -8.41
C PHE A 69 -1.07 3.52 -7.51
N LEU A 70 -1.11 3.10 -6.25
CA LEU A 70 0.02 3.25 -5.32
C LEU A 70 1.14 2.21 -5.57
N SER A 71 0.78 1.02 -6.08
CA SER A 71 1.72 -0.08 -6.33
C SER A 71 2.42 0.06 -7.69
N SER A 72 1.76 0.64 -8.69
CA SER A 72 2.25 0.67 -10.08
C SER A 72 3.38 1.67 -10.32
N PRO A 73 4.55 1.24 -10.85
CA PRO A 73 5.56 2.14 -11.39
C PRO A 73 5.22 2.52 -12.84
N GLU A 74 4.65 3.70 -13.03
CA GLU A 74 4.56 4.30 -14.37
C GLU A 74 5.89 5.00 -14.70
N ALA A 75 6.61 4.49 -15.71
CA ALA A 75 7.91 5.02 -16.14
C ALA A 75 7.87 6.47 -16.64
N ASP A 76 6.70 6.92 -17.12
CA ASP A 76 6.39 8.30 -17.55
C ASP A 76 5.19 8.90 -16.79
N GLY A 77 4.85 8.29 -15.65
CA GLY A 77 3.71 8.68 -14.85
C GLY A 77 3.90 9.99 -14.10
N PRO A 78 2.81 10.56 -13.56
CA PRO A 78 2.92 11.70 -12.66
C PRO A 78 3.80 11.34 -11.45
N PRO A 79 4.52 12.32 -10.88
CA PRO A 79 5.29 12.10 -9.66
C PRO A 79 4.45 11.46 -8.57
N LEU A 80 5.02 10.52 -7.81
CA LEU A 80 4.31 9.73 -6.80
C LEU A 80 3.54 10.59 -5.80
N HIS A 81 4.06 11.76 -5.40
CA HIS A 81 3.35 12.69 -4.52
C HIS A 81 2.01 13.16 -5.09
N LYS A 82 1.89 13.33 -6.42
CA LYS A 82 0.64 13.71 -7.09
C LYS A 82 -0.33 12.53 -7.10
N VAL A 83 0.16 11.32 -7.36
CA VAL A 83 -0.64 10.09 -7.29
C VAL A 83 -1.21 9.92 -5.89
N VAL A 84 -0.37 9.98 -4.87
CA VAL A 84 -0.77 9.87 -3.45
C VAL A 84 -1.80 10.93 -3.08
N SER A 85 -1.61 12.18 -3.51
CA SER A 85 -2.57 13.25 -3.24
C SER A 85 -3.93 13.01 -3.93
N ALA A 86 -3.93 12.51 -5.16
CA ALA A 86 -5.15 12.18 -5.90
C ALA A 86 -5.90 11.01 -5.25
N VAL A 87 -5.19 9.95 -4.87
CA VAL A 87 -5.74 8.80 -4.14
C VAL A 87 -6.33 9.26 -2.80
N LEU A 88 -5.61 10.08 -2.03
CA LEU A 88 -6.13 10.59 -0.75
C LEU A 88 -7.43 11.37 -0.92
N ARG A 89 -7.57 12.15 -2.00
CA ARG A 89 -8.80 12.87 -2.33
C ARG A 89 -9.94 11.91 -2.67
N ALA A 90 -9.70 10.94 -3.55
CA ALA A 90 -10.71 9.94 -3.93
C ALA A 90 -11.20 9.14 -2.71
N LEU A 91 -10.28 8.77 -1.81
CA LEU A 91 -10.63 8.03 -0.59
C LEU A 91 -11.44 8.86 0.40
N ARG A 92 -11.35 10.20 0.39
CA ARG A 92 -12.18 11.05 1.25
C ARG A 92 -13.62 11.13 0.74
N GLU A 93 -13.80 11.14 -0.58
CA GLU A 93 -15.11 11.14 -1.23
C GLU A 93 -15.86 9.82 -1.01
N HIS A 94 -15.14 8.71 -0.78
CA HIS A 94 -15.73 7.40 -0.46
C HIS A 94 -16.17 7.18 0.99
N VAL A 95 -15.75 8.04 1.93
CA VAL A 95 -16.08 7.92 3.36
C VAL A 95 -17.23 8.85 3.76
N ALA A 96 -17.62 9.78 2.87
CA ALA A 96 -18.75 10.69 3.04
C ALA A 96 -20.07 10.06 2.56
#